data_AF-F3NBE8-F1
#
_entry.id   AF-F3NBE8-F1
#
_cell.length_a   1.000
_cell.length_b   1.000
_cell.length_c   1.000
_cell.angle_alpha   90.00
_cell.angle_beta   90.00
_cell.angle_gamma   90.00
#
_symmetry.space_group_name_H-M   'P 1'
#
loop_
_entity.id
_entity.type
_entity.pdbx_description
1 polymer ?
#
loop_
_entity_poly.entity_id
_entity_poly.type
_entity_poly.pdbx_seq_one_letter_code
_entity_poly.pdbx_strand_id
1 'polypeptide(L)' 'MPTYRRFRDVRRFGPVTVGTYHDGRGRTRHTAACSAPGCGFSADYADRPAAELAARTHHCNP' A
#
# COMPACT_ATOMS: atom_id res chain seq x y z
N MET A 1 8.43 -23.19 4.64
CA MET A 1 7.11 -22.93 4.03
C MET A 1 7.10 -21.48 3.53
N PRO A 2 6.70 -21.20 2.28
CA PRO A 2 6.67 -19.82 1.80
C PRO A 2 5.51 -19.13 2.51
N THR A 3 5.80 -18.24 3.46
CA THR A 3 4.81 -17.30 4.00
C THR A 3 4.31 -16.48 2.82
N TYR A 4 3.16 -16.88 2.27
CA TYR A 4 2.44 -16.10 1.29
C TYR A 4 2.06 -14.80 2.01
N ARG A 5 2.88 -13.76 1.86
CA ARG A 5 2.63 -12.40 2.37
C ARG A 5 1.44 -11.83 1.60
N ARG A 6 0.25 -12.42 1.77
CA ARG A 6 -0.99 -11.91 1.19
C ARG A 6 -1.19 -10.56 1.83
N PHE A 7 -1.18 -9.52 1.01
CA PHE A 7 -1.75 -8.25 1.42
C PHE A 7 -3.22 -8.52 1.78
N ARG A 8 -3.57 -8.30 3.04
CA ARG A 8 -4.94 -8.31 3.55
C ARG A 8 -5.47 -6.88 3.55
N ASP A 9 -6.78 -6.73 3.64
CA ASP A 9 -7.45 -5.41 3.68
C ASP A 9 -7.01 -4.49 2.52
N VAL A 10 -6.93 -5.05 1.31
CA VAL A 10 -6.57 -4.31 0.11
C VAL A 10 -7.69 -3.34 -0.24
N ARG A 11 -7.40 -2.05 -0.17
CA ARG A 11 -8.32 -0.95 -0.51
C ARG A 11 -7.77 -0.16 -1.68
N ARG A 12 -8.62 0.17 -2.63
CA ARG A 12 -8.23 0.95 -3.82
C ARG A 12 -8.76 2.37 -3.70
N PHE A 13 -7.86 3.35 -3.80
CA PHE A 13 -8.13 4.79 -3.82
C PHE A 13 -7.69 5.32 -5.18
N GLY A 14 -8.62 5.36 -6.14
CA GLY A 14 -8.30 5.73 -7.52
C GLY A 14 -7.25 4.78 -8.14
N PRO A 15 -6.12 5.29 -8.66
CA PRO A 15 -5.04 4.46 -9.19
C PRO A 15 -4.17 3.82 -8.10
N VAL A 16 -4.30 4.23 -6.83
CA VAL A 16 -3.48 3.75 -5.72
C VAL A 16 -4.17 2.61 -4.97
N THR A 17 -3.41 1.57 -4.67
CA THR A 17 -3.85 0.41 -3.88
C THR A 17 -3.13 0.42 -2.54
N VAL A 18 -3.88 0.39 -1.44
CA VAL A 18 -3.37 0.26 -0.08
C VAL A 18 -3.58 -1.17 0.40
N GLY A 19 -2.51 -1.88 0.74
CA GLY A 19 -2.55 -3.24 1.27
C GLY A 19 -1.92 -3.32 2.64
N THR A 20 -2.48 -4.14 3.52
CA THR A 20 -1.91 -4.43 4.83
C THR A 20 -1.14 -5.74 4.78
N TYR A 21 0.10 -5.77 5.27
CA TYR A 21 0.88 -7.01 5.38
C TYR A 21 1.54 -7.11 6.74
N HIS A 22 1.98 -8.32 7.08
CA HIS A 22 2.83 -8.54 8.23
C HIS A 22 4.27 -8.70 7.76
N ASP A 23 5.16 -7.89 8.32
CA ASP A 23 6.60 -8.07 8.10
C ASP A 23 7.09 -9.36 8.80
N GLY A 24 8.29 -9.83 8.46
CA GLY A 24 8.90 -11.04 9.03
C GLY A 24 9.09 -11.01 10.55
N ARG A 25 8.88 -9.85 11.19
CA ARG A 25 8.88 -9.64 12.64
C ARG A 25 7.48 -9.62 13.28
N GLY A 26 6.42 -9.97 12.51
CA GLY A 26 5.03 -9.97 13.00
C GLY A 26 4.41 -8.58 13.17
N ARG A 27 5.05 -7.54 12.63
CA ARG A 27 4.52 -6.17 12.69
C ARG A 27 3.55 -5.95 11.53
N THR A 28 2.38 -5.38 11.83
CA THR A 28 1.47 -4.90 10.80
C THR A 28 2.06 -3.67 10.12
N ARG A 29 2.10 -3.70 8.80
CA ARG A 29 2.55 -2.61 7.91
C ARG A 29 1.49 -2.40 6.84
N HIS A 30 1.45 -1.18 6.32
CA HIS A 30 0.50 -0.78 5.29
C HIS A 30 1.25 -0.18 4.11
N THR A 31 1.21 -0.85 2.96
CA THR A 31 1.82 -0.36 1.72
C THR A 31 0.76 0.37 0.90
N ALA A 32 1.06 1.56 0.40
CA ALA A 32 0.32 2.23 -0.66
C ALA A 32 1.13 2.14 -1.96
N ALA A 33 0.54 1.65 -3.05
CA ALA A 33 1.20 1.52 -4.34
C ALA A 33 0.30 2.01 -5.47
N CYS A 34 0.79 2.95 -6.28
CA CYS A 34 0.11 3.41 -7.49
C CYS A 34 0.26 2.38 -8.59
N SER A 35 -0.87 1.86 -9.09
CA SER A 35 -0.93 0.90 -10.19
C SER A 35 -1.02 1.59 -11.56
N ALA A 36 -0.90 2.91 -11.62
CA ALA A 36 -0.88 3.63 -12.88
C ALA A 36 0.45 3.38 -13.63
N PRO A 37 0.39 3.13 -14.94
CA PRO A 37 1.61 3.00 -15.76
C PRO A 37 2.39 4.32 -15.76
N GLY A 38 3.68 4.27 -15.45
CA GLY A 38 4.58 5.44 -15.50
C GLY A 38 4.83 6.15 -14.15
N CYS A 39 3.99 5.98 -13.13
CA CYS A 39 4.15 6.70 -11.87
C CYS A 39 5.16 6.05 -10.90
N GLY A 40 5.10 4.73 -10.72
CA GLY A 40 6.01 3.99 -9.85
C GLY A 40 5.91 4.31 -8.35
N PHE A 41 4.90 5.07 -7.92
CA PHE A 41 4.74 5.44 -6.51
C PHE A 41 4.46 4.21 -5.64
N SER A 42 5.31 3.97 -4.64
CA SER A 42 5.12 2.96 -3.61
C SER A 42 5.67 3.47 -2.28
N ALA A 43 4.91 3.29 -1.21
CA ALA A 43 5.28 3.76 0.12
C ALA A 43 4.76 2.83 1.21
N ASP A 44 5.60 2.53 2.20
CA ASP A 44 5.27 1.67 3.34
C ASP A 44 5.12 2.49 4.62
N TYR A 45 3.97 2.34 5.29
CA TYR A 45 3.63 3.01 6.54
C TYR A 45 3.42 2.01 7.67
N ALA A 46 3.64 2.45 8.92
CA ALA A 46 3.29 1.68 10.11
C ALA A 46 1.78 1.72 10.39
N ASP A 47 1.11 2.81 10.02
CA ASP A 47 -0.29 3.06 10.31
C ASP A 47 -1.17 3.06 9.05
N ARG A 48 -2.32 2.38 9.12
CA ARG A 48 -3.32 2.37 8.04
C ARG A 48 -3.78 3.76 7.62
N PRO A 49 -4.17 4.67 8.54
CA PRO A 49 -4.63 6.01 8.14
C PRO A 49 -3.56 6.80 7.40
N ALA A 50 -2.26 6.62 7.70
CA ALA A 50 -1.18 7.27 6.97
C ALA A 50 -1.09 6.76 5.52
N ALA A 51 -1.18 5.43 5.32
CA ALA A 51 -1.21 4.85 3.99
C ALA A 51 -2.46 5.25 3.18
N GLU A 52 -3.63 5.28 3.81
CA GLU A 52 -4.87 5.73 3.18
C GLU A 52 -4.83 7.23 2.84
N LEU A 53 -4.26 8.07 3.70
CA LEU A 53 -4.08 9.50 3.45
C LEU A 53 -3.17 9.72 2.23
N ALA A 54 -2.00 9.08 2.21
CA ALA A 54 -1.07 9.15 1.09
C ALA A 54 -1.73 8.71 -0.22
N ALA A 55 -2.54 7.64 -0.18
CA ALA A 55 -3.27 7.16 -1.35
C ALA A 55 -4.34 8.14 -1.84
N ARG A 56 -5.03 8.85 -0.93
CA ARG A 56 -6.05 9.85 -1.28
C ARG A 56 -5.46 11.16 -1.79
N THR A 57 -4.28 11.57 -1.30
CA THR A 57 -3.60 12.80 -1.71
C THR A 57 -2.68 12.61 -2.90
N HIS A 58 -2.42 11.37 -3.30
CA HIS A 58 -1.56 11.07 -4.44
C HIS A 58 -2.26 11.43 -5.75
N HIS A 59 -1.79 12.48 -6.41
CA HIS A 59 -2.21 12.81 -7.76
C HIS A 59 -1.28 12.14 -8.75
N CYS A 60 -1.80 11.14 -9.47
CA CYS A 60 -1.02 10.51 -10.52
C CYS A 60 -0.98 11.45 -11.74
N ASN A 61 0.21 11.95 -12.07
CA ASN A 61 0.46 12.60 -13.35
C ASN A 61 1.39 11.66 -14.16
N PRO A 62 0.91 11.05 -15.24
CA PRO A 62 1.66 10.06 -16.02
C PRO A 62 2.89 10.66 -16.71
#